data_AF-A0A0B5ASI3-F1
#
_entry.id   AF-A0A0B5ASI3-F1
#
_cell.length_a   1.000
_cell.length_b   1.000
_cell.length_c   1.000
_cell.angle_alpha   90.00
_cell.angle_beta   90.00
_cell.angle_gamma   90.00
#
_symmetry.space_group_name_H-M   'P 1'
#
loop_
_entity.id
_entity.type
_entity.pdbx_description
1 polymer ?
#
loop_
_entity_poly.entity_id
_entity_poly.type
_entity_poly.pdbx_seq_one_letter_code
_entity_poly.pdbx_strand_id
1 'polypeptide(L)'
;MQVTQKVVVKEIMTNSSKKRLKDSLTQKSERAQKEIEQLIFQQKKLEKQFEQSSDAVKNRINQEINKRKQLMAQTEAQQKTIDEMPMGTEYTLRETDMLVELDQGSIWHPDQKPVIVLEDGMVKEIRQGW
;
A
#
# COMPACT_ATOMS: atom_id res chain seq x y z
N MET A 1 -0.29 18.16 -29.22
CA MET A 1 -1.20 17.06 -28.83
C MET A 1 -0.97 16.72 -27.36
N GLN A 2 -2.01 16.35 -26.60
CA GLN A 2 -1.87 15.94 -25.19
C GLN A 2 -1.97 14.42 -25.06
N VAL A 3 -1.05 13.82 -24.30
CA VAL A 3 -1.03 12.37 -24.02
C VAL A 3 -0.85 12.12 -22.53
N THR A 4 -1.19 10.93 -22.07
CA THR A 4 -0.99 10.51 -20.69
C THR A 4 0.20 9.57 -20.58
N GLN A 5 1.13 9.86 -19.66
CA GLN A 5 2.30 9.04 -19.37
C GLN A 5 2.34 8.65 -17.89
N LYS A 6 2.86 7.45 -17.60
CA LYS A 6 3.15 7.04 -16.22
C LYS A 6 4.34 7.82 -15.66
N VAL A 7 4.17 8.38 -14.46
CA VAL A 7 5.20 9.06 -13.67
C VAL A 7 5.38 8.33 -12.33
N VAL A 8 6.63 8.19 -11.89
CA VAL A 8 6.97 7.61 -10.59
C VAL A 8 7.11 8.72 -9.56
N VAL A 9 6.33 8.64 -8.48
CA VAL A 9 6.49 9.54 -7.34
C VAL A 9 7.33 8.83 -6.30
N LYS A 10 8.51 9.38 -6.03
CA LYS A 10 9.39 8.98 -4.94
C LYS A 10 9.28 9.96 -3.78
N GLU A 11 9.61 9.50 -2.59
CA GLU A 11 9.70 10.33 -1.40
C GLU A 11 10.99 10.02 -0.66
N ILE A 12 11.57 11.03 -0.01
CA ILE A 12 12.74 10.89 0.84
C ILE A 12 12.33 10.35 2.21
N MET A 13 13.09 9.39 2.72
CA MET A 13 12.92 8.83 4.05
C MET A 13 13.35 9.88 5.10
N THR A 14 12.37 10.51 5.73
CA THR A 14 12.50 11.46 6.83
C THR A 14 11.80 10.90 8.06
N ASN A 15 11.98 11.54 9.22
CA ASN A 15 11.28 11.12 10.44
C ASN A 15 9.75 11.15 10.28
N SER A 16 9.24 12.16 9.58
CA SER A 16 7.81 12.36 9.36
C SER A 16 7.27 11.41 8.30
N SER A 17 7.98 11.15 7.19
CA SER A 17 7.55 10.14 6.21
C SER A 17 7.58 8.72 6.80
N LYS A 18 8.63 8.37 7.56
CA LYS A 18 8.72 7.10 8.30
C LYS A 18 7.54 6.93 9.26
N LYS A 19 7.22 7.97 10.03
CA LYS A 19 6.07 7.95 10.94
C LYS A 19 4.75 7.74 10.19
N ARG A 20 4.50 8.52 9.13
CA ARG A 20 3.28 8.37 8.29
C ARG A 20 3.11 6.95 7.75
N LEU A 21 4.20 6.34 7.25
CA LEU A 21 4.17 4.96 6.75
C LEU A 21 3.83 3.95 7.86
N LYS A 22 4.51 4.05 9.01
CA LYS A 22 4.25 3.16 10.15
C LYS A 22 2.83 3.31 10.67
N ASP A 23 2.34 4.53 10.83
CA ASP A 23 0.98 4.82 11.29
C ASP A 23 -0.06 4.20 10.35
N SER A 24 0.13 4.31 9.03
CA SER A 24 -0.75 3.69 8.04
C SER A 24 -0.75 2.15 8.14
N LEU A 25 0.41 1.53 8.34
CA LEU A 25 0.53 0.08 8.49
C LEU A 25 -0.10 -0.41 9.80
N THR A 26 0.11 0.32 10.90
CA THR A 26 -0.50 0.03 12.20
C THR A 26 -2.01 0.08 12.11
N GLN A 27 -2.58 1.16 11.53
CA GLN A 27 -4.04 1.26 11.33
C GLN A 27 -4.60 0.11 10.49
N LYS A 28 -3.88 -0.32 9.45
CA LYS A 28 -4.28 -1.46 8.61
C LYS A 28 -4.29 -2.77 9.40
N SER A 29 -3.29 -3.00 10.23
CA SER A 29 -3.19 -4.18 11.09
C SER A 29 -4.29 -4.18 12.16
N GLU A 30 -4.51 -3.05 12.84
CA GLU A 30 -5.58 -2.90 13.84
C GLU A 30 -6.97 -3.14 13.25
N ARG A 31 -7.22 -2.65 12.04
CA ARG A 31 -8.48 -2.91 11.32
C ARG A 31 -8.64 -4.40 11.04
N ALA A 32 -7.60 -5.07 10.53
CA ALA A 32 -7.64 -6.50 10.25
C ALA A 32 -7.90 -7.32 11.52
N GLN A 33 -7.31 -6.92 12.65
CA GLN A 33 -7.51 -7.54 13.95
C GLN A 33 -8.98 -7.43 14.42
N LYS A 34 -9.59 -6.24 14.32
CA LYS A 34 -11.01 -6.04 14.64
C LYS A 34 -11.93 -6.89 13.75
N GLU A 35 -11.61 -7.01 12.47
CA GLU A 35 -12.37 -7.87 11.55
C GLU A 35 -12.26 -9.36 11.91
N ILE A 36 -11.07 -9.81 12.36
CA ILE A 36 -10.90 -11.18 12.88
C ILE A 36 -11.79 -11.41 14.11
N GLU A 37 -11.79 -10.48 15.07
CA GLU A 37 -12.62 -10.58 16.28
C GLU A 37 -14.11 -10.68 15.94
N GLN A 38 -14.57 -9.88 14.97
CA GLN A 38 -15.94 -9.93 14.47
C GLN A 38 -16.27 -11.28 13.83
N LEU A 39 -15.37 -11.83 13.00
CA LEU A 39 -15.56 -13.14 12.37
C LEU A 39 -15.61 -14.27 13.40
N ILE A 40 -14.74 -14.24 14.43
CA ILE A 40 -14.75 -15.22 15.53
C ILE A 40 -16.07 -15.14 16.31
N PHE A 41 -16.56 -13.93 16.58
CA PHE A 41 -17.85 -13.75 17.25
C PHE A 41 -19.01 -14.33 16.43
N GLN A 42 -19.03 -14.08 15.12
CA GLN A 42 -20.04 -14.64 14.22
C GLN A 42 -19.99 -16.17 14.18
N GLN A 43 -18.79 -16.76 14.12
CA GLN A 43 -18.59 -18.21 14.16
C GLN A 43 -19.18 -18.82 15.44
N LYS A 44 -18.83 -18.28 16.62
CA LYS A 44 -19.35 -18.75 17.92
C LYS A 44 -20.87 -18.60 18.02
N LYS A 45 -21.45 -17.54 17.44
CA LYS A 45 -22.91 -17.34 17.42
C LYS A 45 -23.60 -18.41 16.57
N LEU A 46 -23.05 -18.73 15.40
CA LEU A 46 -23.57 -19.76 14.51
C LEU A 46 -23.50 -21.15 15.14
N GLU A 47 -22.40 -21.47 15.82
CA GLU A 47 -22.23 -22.75 16.54
C GLU A 47 -23.25 -22.93 17.66
N LYS A 48 -23.66 -21.85 18.34
CA LYS A 48 -24.68 -21.88 19.39
C LYS A 48 -26.12 -21.94 18.86
N GLN A 49 -26.40 -21.29 17.73
CA GLN A 49 -27.75 -21.23 17.15
C GLN A 49 -28.09 -22.44 16.29
N PHE A 50 -27.08 -23.05 15.66
CA PHE A 50 -27.24 -24.19 14.77
C PHE A 50 -26.20 -25.25 15.13
N GLU A 51 -26.63 -26.27 15.89
CA GLU A 51 -25.81 -27.45 16.23
C GLU A 51 -25.22 -28.12 14.97
N GLN A 52 -25.87 -27.95 13.81
CA GLN A 52 -25.44 -28.44 12.50
C GLN A 52 -25.07 -27.31 11.52
N SER A 53 -24.41 -26.24 11.97
CA SER A 53 -23.81 -25.29 11.02
C SER A 53 -22.89 -26.01 10.04
N SER A 54 -23.17 -25.92 8.73
CA SER A 54 -22.44 -26.71 7.73
C SER A 54 -20.94 -26.40 7.77
N ASP A 55 -20.12 -27.44 7.65
CA ASP A 55 -18.65 -27.31 7.64
C ASP A 55 -18.15 -26.34 6.56
N ALA A 56 -18.90 -26.18 5.47
CA ALA A 56 -18.62 -25.21 4.42
C ALA A 56 -18.61 -23.75 4.93
N VAL A 57 -19.54 -23.39 5.84
CA VAL A 57 -19.61 -22.03 6.41
C VAL A 57 -18.44 -21.79 7.36
N LYS A 58 -18.12 -22.77 8.21
CA LYS A 58 -16.96 -22.69 9.12
C LYS A 58 -15.65 -22.55 8.35
N ASN A 59 -15.48 -23.35 7.28
CA ASN A 59 -14.32 -23.30 6.42
C ASN A 59 -14.15 -21.94 5.75
N ARG A 60 -15.24 -21.34 5.25
CA ARG A 60 -15.19 -20.01 4.64
C ARG A 60 -14.79 -18.93 5.64
N ILE A 61 -15.32 -18.96 6.87
CA ILE A 61 -14.94 -18.02 7.93
C ILE A 61 -13.46 -18.18 8.28
N ASN A 62 -12.98 -19.42 8.43
CA ASN A 62 -11.56 -19.68 8.72
C ASN A 62 -10.63 -19.19 7.60
N GLN A 63 -11.02 -19.35 6.32
CA GLN A 63 -10.26 -18.79 5.20
C GLN A 63 -10.17 -17.27 5.28
N GLU A 64 -11.26 -16.58 5.60
CA GLU A 64 -11.29 -15.12 5.75
C GLU A 64 -10.46 -14.64 6.95
N ILE A 65 -10.46 -15.38 8.06
CA ILE A 65 -9.56 -15.13 9.20
C ILE A 65 -8.09 -15.28 8.77
N ASN A 66 -7.76 -16.36 8.06
CA ASN A 66 -6.39 -16.62 7.63
C ASN A 66 -5.86 -15.55 6.67
N LYS A 67 -6.69 -15.06 5.73
CA LYS A 67 -6.32 -13.93 4.87
C LYS A 67 -5.96 -12.68 5.67
N ARG A 68 -6.72 -12.38 6.74
CA ARG A 68 -6.45 -11.23 7.62
C ARG A 68 -5.19 -11.40 8.46
N LYS A 69 -4.94 -12.62 8.96
CA LYS A 69 -3.67 -12.95 9.63
C LYS A 69 -2.46 -12.80 8.70
N GLN A 70 -2.58 -13.26 7.46
CA GLN A 70 -1.54 -13.07 6.44
C GLN A 70 -1.30 -11.58 6.16
N LEU A 71 -2.37 -10.78 6.07
CA LEU A 71 -2.24 -9.34 5.93
C LEU A 71 -1.50 -8.70 7.11
N MET A 72 -1.82 -9.09 8.35
CA MET A 72 -1.13 -8.59 9.54
C MET A 72 0.37 -8.94 9.52
N ALA A 73 0.71 -10.19 9.19
CA ALA A 73 2.10 -10.62 9.06
C ALA A 73 2.85 -9.84 7.95
N GLN A 74 2.18 -9.57 6.82
CA GLN A 74 2.73 -8.74 5.75
C GLN A 74 2.99 -7.31 6.23
N THR A 75 2.04 -6.69 6.94
CA THR A 75 2.23 -5.35 7.48
C THR A 75 3.35 -5.28 8.52
N GLU A 76 3.51 -6.31 9.34
CA GLU A 76 4.61 -6.41 10.32
C GLU A 76 5.97 -6.51 9.62
N ALA A 77 6.07 -7.33 8.58
CA ALA A 77 7.30 -7.42 7.77
C ALA A 77 7.63 -6.08 7.11
N GLN A 78 6.64 -5.38 6.55
CA GLN A 78 6.83 -4.05 5.96
C GLN A 78 7.29 -3.02 7.00
N GLN A 79 6.76 -3.05 8.22
CA GLN A 79 7.22 -2.17 9.30
C GLN A 79 8.69 -2.40 9.64
N LYS A 80 9.14 -3.67 9.71
CA LYS A 80 10.55 -4.02 9.94
C LYS A 80 11.45 -3.49 8.82
N THR A 81 11.03 -3.66 7.56
CA THR A 81 11.76 -3.09 6.42
C THR A 81 11.89 -1.58 6.54
N ILE A 82 10.81 -0.85 6.85
CA ILE A 82 10.84 0.61 7.04
C ILE A 82 11.76 1.00 8.21
N ASP A 83 11.81 0.19 9.27
CA ASP A 83 12.68 0.44 10.40
C ASP A 83 14.16 0.38 10.05
N GLU A 84 14.54 -0.52 9.14
CA GLU A 84 15.89 -0.70 8.59
C GLU A 84 16.26 0.33 7.51
N MET A 85 15.28 1.02 6.91
CA MET A 85 15.56 2.00 5.85
C MET A 85 16.38 3.19 6.37
N PRO A 86 17.54 3.49 5.75
CA PRO A 86 18.35 4.65 6.12
C PRO A 86 17.61 5.96 5.81
N MET A 87 17.78 6.93 6.70
CA MET A 87 17.28 8.30 6.47
C MET A 87 17.97 8.92 5.25
N GLY A 88 17.23 9.74 4.50
CA GLY A 88 17.71 10.37 3.28
C GLY A 88 17.61 9.50 2.03
N THR A 89 17.23 8.22 2.14
CA THR A 89 17.02 7.35 0.97
C THR A 89 15.72 7.67 0.26
N GLU A 90 15.70 7.51 -1.06
CA GLU A 90 14.47 7.62 -1.85
C GLU A 90 13.74 6.28 -1.90
N TYR A 91 12.43 6.31 -1.71
CA TYR A 91 11.56 5.17 -1.91
C TYR A 91 10.42 5.51 -2.86
N THR A 92 9.96 4.51 -3.62
CA THR A 92 8.79 4.69 -4.48
C THR A 92 7.54 4.79 -3.60
N LEU A 93 6.91 5.96 -3.61
CA LEU A 93 5.66 6.20 -2.90
C LEU A 93 4.47 5.67 -3.71
N ARG A 94 4.43 5.98 -5.01
CA ARG A 94 3.38 5.52 -5.95
C ARG A 94 3.77 5.74 -7.40
N GLU A 95 3.07 5.08 -8.31
CA GLU A 95 3.02 5.48 -9.73
C GLU A 95 1.68 6.15 -10.01
N THR A 96 1.69 7.21 -10.83
CA THR A 96 0.47 7.93 -11.25
C THR A 96 0.58 8.32 -12.73
N ASP A 97 -0.50 8.86 -13.27
CA ASP A 97 -0.56 9.40 -14.62
C ASP A 97 -0.26 10.91 -14.62
N MET A 98 0.51 11.37 -15.61
CA MET A 98 0.83 12.77 -15.89
C MET A 98 0.41 13.10 -17.32
N LEU A 99 -0.16 14.28 -17.52
CA LEU A 99 -0.48 14.79 -18.85
C LEU A 99 0.75 15.47 -19.44
N VAL A 100 1.13 15.07 -20.64
CA VAL A 100 2.31 15.56 -21.37
C VAL A 100 1.83 16.18 -22.68
N GLU A 101 2.37 17.34 -23.00
CA GLU A 101 2.15 18.01 -24.28
C GLU A 101 3.27 17.65 -25.25
N LEU A 102 2.90 17.21 -26.45
CA LEU A 102 3.80 16.78 -27.51
C LEU A 102 3.52 17.54 -28.80
N ASP A 103 4.59 17.96 -29.44
CA ASP A 103 4.57 18.58 -30.76
C ASP A 103 5.28 17.70 -31.79
N GLN A 104 5.05 17.99 -33.08
CA GLN A 104 5.79 17.32 -34.13
C GLN A 104 7.29 17.64 -33.99
N GLY A 105 8.10 16.60 -33.80
CA GLY A 105 9.53 16.72 -33.52
C GLY A 105 9.92 16.59 -32.04
N SER A 106 8.95 16.46 -31.11
CA SER A 106 9.25 16.11 -29.72
C SER A 106 9.91 14.74 -29.61
N ILE A 107 10.91 14.63 -28.73
CA ILE A 107 11.53 13.35 -28.36
C ILE A 107 10.58 12.65 -27.39
N TRP A 108 10.11 11.45 -27.77
CA TRP A 108 9.22 10.65 -26.94
C TRP A 108 9.93 9.37 -26.50
N HIS A 109 10.14 9.23 -25.19
CA HIS A 109 10.78 8.06 -24.57
C HIS A 109 9.82 7.40 -23.58
N PRO A 110 8.88 6.56 -24.06
CA PRO A 110 7.82 5.99 -23.22
C PRO A 110 8.37 5.08 -22.12
N ASP A 111 9.56 4.49 -22.34
CA ASP A 111 10.22 3.61 -21.38
C ASP A 111 10.89 4.39 -20.22
N GLN A 112 11.15 5.68 -20.40
CA GLN A 112 11.70 6.55 -19.36
C GLN A 112 10.58 7.29 -18.65
N LYS A 113 10.06 6.69 -17.58
CA LYS A 113 9.08 7.35 -16.72
C LYS A 113 9.71 8.55 -16.03
N PRO A 114 9.10 9.76 -16.09
CA PRO A 114 9.51 10.86 -15.26
C PRO A 114 9.45 10.47 -13.77
N VAL A 115 10.30 11.09 -12.95
CA VAL A 115 10.32 10.86 -11.51
C VAL A 115 10.15 12.18 -10.77
N ILE A 116 9.17 12.23 -9.86
CA ILE A 116 8.98 13.35 -8.93
C ILE A 116 9.49 12.90 -7.57
N VAL A 117 10.45 13.62 -7.00
CA VAL A 117 10.99 13.34 -5.66
C VAL A 117 10.40 14.33 -4.66
N LEU A 118 9.75 13.79 -3.64
CA LEU A 118 9.15 14.54 -2.56
C LEU A 118 10.01 14.51 -1.29
N GLU A 119 9.98 15.59 -0.53
CA GLU A 119 10.47 15.65 0.86
C GLU A 119 9.33 16.20 1.71
N ASP A 120 8.75 15.34 2.55
CA ASP A 120 7.62 15.70 3.41
C ASP A 120 6.43 16.37 2.70
N GLY A 121 6.12 15.85 1.51
CA GLY A 121 5.03 16.35 0.66
C GLY A 121 5.40 17.57 -0.19
N MET A 122 6.61 18.12 -0.06
CA MET A 122 7.11 19.19 -0.90
C MET A 122 7.90 18.61 -2.09
N VAL A 123 7.70 19.15 -3.29
CA VAL A 123 8.49 18.74 -4.46
C VAL A 123 9.92 19.25 -4.29
N LYS A 124 10.87 18.32 -4.16
CA LYS A 124 12.30 18.63 -4.07
C LYS A 124 12.97 18.61 -5.43
N GLU A 125 12.59 17.64 -6.26
CA GLU A 125 13.23 17.43 -7.57
C GLU A 125 12.23 16.83 -8.56
N ILE A 126 12.35 17.20 -9.84
CA ILE A 126 11.67 16.56 -10.96
C ILE A 126 12.74 16.09 -11.95
N ARG A 127 12.86 14.77 -12.11
CA ARG A 127 13.74 14.14 -13.09
C ARG A 127 12.90 13.75 -14.28
N GLN A 128 12.96 14.56 -15.33
CA GLN A 128 12.32 14.21 -16.59
C GLN A 128 13.31 13.38 -17.40
N GLY A 129 12.93 12.14 -17.75
CA GLY A 129 13.70 11.32 -18.67
C GLY A 129 13.45 11.81 -20.09
N TRP A 130 14.36 12.59 -20.64
CA TRP A 130 14.45 12.93 -22.05
C TRP A 130 15.75 12.38 -22.59
#